data_AF-A0A2H5V2L4-F1
#
_entry.id   AF-A0A2H5V2L4-F1
#
_cell.length_a   1.000
_cell.length_b   1.000
_cell.length_c   1.000
_cell.angle_alpha   90.00
_cell.angle_beta   90.00
_cell.angle_gamma   90.00
#
_symmetry.space_group_name_H-M   'P 1'
#
loop_
_entity.id
_entity.type
_entity.pdbx_description
1 polymer ?
#
loop_
_entity_poly.entity_id
_entity_poly.type
_entity_poly.pdbx_seq_one_letter_code
_entity_poly.pdbx_strand_id
1 'polypeptide(L)'
;MERDVPPHTNPRCGPRGKRGDTVILGEILLFAGVVTLGLALWGLSLGYVTSHSTKLTEDYDRFVSRQRGFLIVEAVSLQSNVVWVSNPGLNDAAIISCTIYPKTTPSPGIRYNVRGVIVEASSYRPTALIGCERFPGPPPYTVEVWYISAHLYNPQDPARNSMYALVARYEKG
;
A
#
# COMPACT_ATOMS: atom_id res chain seq x y z
N MET A 1 -90.06 53.33 -33.78
CA MET A 1 -90.28 52.27 -32.78
C MET A 1 -89.04 51.39 -32.82
N GLU A 2 -88.02 51.84 -32.09
CA GLU A 2 -86.78 51.12 -31.82
C GLU A 2 -87.10 49.75 -31.23
N ARG A 3 -86.42 48.69 -31.68
CA ARG A 3 -86.35 47.42 -30.95
C ARG A 3 -84.88 47.15 -30.64
N ASP A 4 -84.57 47.22 -29.35
CA ASP A 4 -83.30 46.84 -28.75
C ASP A 4 -83.00 45.35 -28.98
N VAL A 5 -81.80 45.08 -29.48
CA VAL A 5 -81.21 43.73 -29.57
C VAL A 5 -80.21 43.59 -28.42
N PRO A 6 -80.36 42.62 -27.49
CA PRO A 6 -79.39 42.43 -26.42
C PRO A 6 -78.14 41.70 -26.94
N PRO A 7 -76.95 41.98 -26.37
CA PRO A 7 -75.70 41.41 -26.85
C PRO A 7 -75.52 39.96 -26.39
N HIS A 8 -75.04 39.12 -27.31
CA HIS A 8 -74.57 37.77 -27.02
C HIS A 8 -73.36 37.80 -26.08
N THR A 9 -73.54 37.34 -24.84
CA THR A 9 -72.46 37.04 -23.91
C THR A 9 -72.01 35.59 -24.11
N ASN A 10 -70.84 35.42 -24.73
CA ASN A 10 -70.15 34.12 -24.76
C ASN A 10 -69.77 33.71 -23.33
N PRO A 11 -70.11 32.50 -22.86
CA PRO A 11 -69.53 31.98 -21.63
C PRO A 11 -68.04 31.72 -21.89
N ARG A 12 -67.18 32.45 -21.19
CA ARG A 12 -65.75 32.13 -21.11
C ARG A 12 -65.63 30.70 -20.58
N CYS A 13 -65.27 29.76 -21.44
CA CYS A 13 -64.68 28.50 -21.02
C CYS A 13 -63.35 28.82 -20.32
N GLY A 14 -63.38 28.95 -18.99
CA GLY A 14 -62.16 28.89 -18.19
C GLY A 14 -61.51 27.51 -18.38
N PRO A 15 -60.18 27.40 -18.44
CA PRO A 15 -59.51 26.13 -18.64
C PRO A 15 -59.83 25.18 -17.47
N ARG A 16 -60.67 24.17 -17.75
CA ARG A 16 -60.72 22.93 -16.96
C ARG A 16 -59.43 22.17 -17.23
N GLY A 17 -58.42 22.36 -16.40
CA GLY A 17 -57.17 21.64 -16.54
C GLY A 17 -56.13 22.05 -15.52
N LYS A 18 -56.33 21.70 -14.25
CA LYS A 18 -55.32 21.88 -13.17
C LYS A 18 -55.27 20.73 -12.17
N ARG A 19 -55.81 19.55 -12.52
CA ARG A 19 -55.69 18.33 -11.69
C ARG A 19 -54.72 17.29 -12.27
N GLY A 20 -54.41 17.36 -13.57
CA GLY A 20 -53.42 16.49 -14.22
C GLY A 20 -51.98 16.95 -14.00
N ASP A 21 -51.73 18.26 -14.07
CA ASP A 21 -50.37 18.84 -13.96
C ASP A 21 -49.72 18.62 -12.59
N THR A 22 -50.51 18.63 -11.50
CA THR A 22 -49.98 18.40 -10.15
C THR A 22 -49.56 16.95 -9.91
N VAL A 23 -50.21 15.99 -10.57
CA VAL A 23 -49.87 14.57 -10.47
C VAL A 23 -48.58 14.30 -11.24
N ILE A 24 -48.46 14.84 -12.45
CA ILE A 24 -47.26 14.72 -13.28
C ILE A 24 -46.05 15.37 -12.61
N LEU A 25 -46.23 16.55 -11.98
CA LEU A 25 -45.15 17.22 -11.25
C LEU A 25 -44.68 16.40 -10.04
N GLY A 26 -45.60 15.76 -9.32
CA GLY A 26 -45.29 14.87 -8.20
C GLY A 26 -44.53 13.61 -8.64
N GLU A 27 -44.94 13.00 -9.76
CA GLU A 27 -44.25 11.84 -10.32
C GLU A 27 -42.85 12.18 -10.81
N ILE A 28 -42.65 13.32 -11.47
CA ILE A 28 -41.33 13.78 -11.93
C ILE A 28 -40.39 14.01 -10.73
N LEU A 29 -40.88 14.64 -9.66
CA LEU A 29 -40.09 14.87 -8.45
C LEU A 29 -39.71 13.56 -7.75
N LEU A 30 -40.63 12.59 -7.68
CA LEU A 30 -40.34 11.26 -7.14
C LEU A 30 -39.32 10.52 -8.00
N PHE A 31 -39.46 10.57 -9.32
CA PHE A 31 -38.53 9.93 -10.24
C PHE A 31 -37.12 10.55 -10.15
N ALA A 32 -37.04 11.89 -10.11
CA ALA A 32 -35.79 12.61 -9.91
C ALA A 32 -35.13 12.26 -8.56
N GLY A 33 -35.93 12.11 -7.50
CA GLY A 33 -35.48 11.65 -6.19
C GLY A 33 -34.89 10.24 -6.24
N VAL A 34 -35.58 9.30 -6.89
CA VAL A 34 -35.10 7.91 -7.03
C VAL A 34 -33.81 7.85 -7.84
N VAL A 35 -33.71 8.60 -8.95
CA VAL A 35 -32.51 8.65 -9.79
C VAL A 35 -31.32 9.24 -9.04
N THR A 36 -31.51 10.36 -8.34
CA THR A 36 -30.44 10.98 -7.54
C THR A 36 -29.96 10.08 -6.40
N LEU A 37 -30.88 9.40 -5.71
CA LEU A 37 -30.54 8.47 -4.64
C LEU A 37 -29.82 7.22 -5.19
N GLY A 38 -30.23 6.73 -6.36
CA GLY A 38 -29.56 5.66 -7.07
C GLY A 38 -28.12 6.03 -7.48
N LEU A 39 -27.92 7.22 -8.05
CA LEU A 39 -26.59 7.71 -8.42
C LEU A 39 -25.69 7.94 -7.19
N ALA A 40 -26.24 8.43 -6.08
CA ALA A 40 -25.51 8.60 -4.83
C ALA A 40 -25.04 7.25 -4.25
N LEU A 41 -25.94 6.25 -4.21
CA LEU A 41 -25.59 4.90 -3.77
C LEU A 41 -24.56 4.23 -4.69
N TRP A 42 -24.68 4.45 -6.00
CA TRP A 42 -23.70 3.96 -6.97
C TRP A 42 -22.33 4.62 -6.77
N GLY A 43 -22.28 5.94 -6.57
CA GLY A 43 -21.03 6.64 -6.25
C GLY A 43 -20.38 6.17 -4.96
N LEU A 44 -21.17 5.95 -3.89
CA LEU A 44 -20.67 5.44 -2.61
C LEU A 44 -20.14 4.01 -2.71
N SER A 45 -20.82 3.14 -3.45
CA SER A 45 -20.36 1.76 -3.68
C SER A 45 -19.07 1.72 -4.50
N LEU A 46 -18.94 2.53 -5.55
CA LEU A 46 -17.69 2.66 -6.31
C LEU A 46 -16.55 3.22 -5.45
N GLY A 47 -16.81 4.23 -4.62
CA GLY A 47 -15.82 4.79 -3.69
C GLY A 47 -15.35 3.78 -2.63
N TYR A 48 -16.27 2.94 -2.14
CA TYR A 48 -15.94 1.88 -1.19
C TYR A 48 -15.09 0.78 -1.83
N VAL A 49 -15.50 0.28 -3.01
CA VAL A 49 -14.78 -0.77 -3.73
C VAL A 49 -13.36 -0.31 -4.11
N THR A 50 -13.21 0.92 -4.61
CA THR A 50 -11.91 1.46 -5.00
C THR A 50 -10.97 1.62 -3.80
N SER A 51 -11.43 2.24 -2.71
CA SER A 51 -10.59 2.46 -1.52
C SER A 51 -10.20 1.17 -0.78
N HIS A 52 -11.05 0.14 -0.79
CA HIS A 52 -10.69 -1.17 -0.24
C HIS A 52 -9.77 -1.95 -1.18
N SER A 53 -10.00 -1.89 -2.48
CA SER A 53 -9.15 -2.58 -3.46
C SER A 53 -7.71 -2.08 -3.43
N THR A 54 -7.49 -0.77 -3.33
CA THR A 54 -6.13 -0.20 -3.30
C THR A 54 -5.36 -0.63 -2.05
N LYS A 55 -5.99 -0.58 -0.88
CA LYS A 55 -5.36 -1.04 0.37
C LYS A 55 -5.03 -2.54 0.34
N LEU A 56 -5.95 -3.36 -0.17
CA LEU A 56 -5.72 -4.79 -0.32
C LEU A 56 -4.56 -5.07 -1.29
N THR A 57 -4.54 -4.40 -2.45
CA THR A 57 -3.45 -4.57 -3.43
C THR A 57 -2.09 -4.19 -2.84
N GLU A 58 -2.00 -3.08 -2.10
CA GLU A 58 -0.75 -2.71 -1.43
C GLU A 58 -0.28 -3.75 -0.41
N ASP A 59 -1.20 -4.31 0.38
CA ASP A 59 -0.86 -5.33 1.37
C ASP A 59 -0.47 -6.67 0.71
N TYR A 60 -1.14 -7.04 -0.39
CA TYR A 60 -0.77 -8.20 -1.21
C TYR A 60 0.61 -8.02 -1.84
N ASP A 61 0.90 -6.87 -2.43
CA ASP A 61 2.21 -6.58 -3.03
C ASP A 61 3.32 -6.65 -1.98
N ARG A 62 3.08 -6.10 -0.77
CA ARG A 62 4.03 -6.21 0.35
C ARG A 62 4.28 -7.66 0.74
N PHE A 63 3.23 -8.48 0.80
CA PHE A 63 3.35 -9.90 1.16
C PHE A 63 4.11 -10.70 0.09
N VAL A 64 3.75 -10.52 -1.18
CA VAL A 64 4.42 -11.16 -2.32
C VAL A 64 5.88 -10.74 -2.39
N SER A 65 6.17 -9.46 -2.18
CA SER A 65 7.54 -8.94 -2.19
C SER A 65 8.41 -9.54 -1.09
N ARG A 66 7.86 -9.81 0.10
CA ARG A 66 8.56 -10.56 1.15
C ARG A 66 8.87 -11.99 0.75
N GLN A 67 7.95 -12.68 0.07
CA GLN A 67 8.19 -14.04 -0.40
C GLN A 67 9.22 -14.11 -1.55
N ARG A 68 9.33 -13.04 -2.33
CA ARG A 68 10.28 -12.92 -3.45
C ARG A 68 11.65 -12.37 -3.06
N GLY A 69 11.76 -11.78 -1.86
CA GLY A 69 13.03 -11.33 -1.30
C GLY A 69 13.78 -12.50 -0.68
N PHE A 70 15.02 -12.71 -1.09
CA PHE A 70 15.83 -13.80 -0.55
C PHE A 70 17.30 -13.40 -0.56
N LEU A 71 17.90 -13.27 0.62
CA LEU A 71 19.29 -12.90 0.79
C LEU A 71 20.07 -14.05 1.44
N ILE A 72 21.22 -14.40 0.89
CA ILE A 72 22.16 -15.38 1.43
C ILE A 72 23.43 -14.67 1.88
N VAL A 73 23.98 -15.09 3.01
CA VAL A 73 25.33 -14.72 3.43
C VAL A 73 26.29 -15.80 2.93
N GLU A 74 27.18 -15.46 2.00
CA GLU A 74 28.10 -16.42 1.37
C GLU A 74 29.39 -16.57 2.15
N ALA A 75 29.94 -15.46 2.62
CA ALA A 75 31.22 -15.44 3.31
C ALA A 75 31.28 -14.31 4.32
N VAL A 76 32.15 -14.48 5.32
CA VAL A 76 32.38 -13.52 6.40
C VAL A 76 33.87 -13.47 6.70
N SER A 77 34.43 -12.27 6.71
CA SER A 77 35.79 -12.00 7.18
C SER A 77 35.72 -11.25 8.50
N LEU A 78 36.07 -11.93 9.58
CA LEU A 78 36.09 -11.36 10.93
C LEU A 78 37.23 -10.36 11.13
N GLN A 79 38.31 -10.45 10.35
CA GLN A 79 39.45 -9.54 10.46
C GLN A 79 39.13 -8.16 9.88
N SER A 80 38.44 -8.14 8.75
CA SER A 80 38.06 -6.91 8.04
C SER A 80 36.62 -6.45 8.32
N ASN A 81 35.85 -7.20 9.11
CA ASN A 81 34.42 -6.99 9.35
C ASN A 81 33.62 -6.81 8.04
N VAL A 82 33.95 -7.64 7.05
CA VAL A 82 33.28 -7.66 5.74
C VAL A 82 32.40 -8.90 5.64
N VAL A 83 31.16 -8.72 5.20
CA VAL A 83 30.20 -9.79 4.94
C VAL A 83 29.83 -9.76 3.47
N TRP A 84 29.98 -10.88 2.78
CA TRP A 84 29.54 -11.01 1.39
C TRP A 84 28.16 -11.62 1.36
N VAL A 85 27.24 -10.92 0.70
CA VAL A 85 25.85 -11.35 0.54
C VAL A 85 25.48 -11.48 -0.93
N SER A 86 24.67 -12.47 -1.26
CA SER A 86 24.05 -12.60 -2.58
C SER A 86 22.54 -12.61 -2.47
N ASN A 87 21.87 -12.16 -3.52
CA ASN A 87 20.41 -12.06 -3.57
C ASN A 87 19.91 -12.88 -4.75
N PRO A 88 19.73 -14.21 -4.60
CA PRO A 88 19.10 -15.02 -5.63
C PRO A 88 17.58 -14.84 -5.69
N GLY A 89 17.01 -13.88 -4.94
CA GLY A 89 15.60 -13.50 -5.03
C GLY A 89 15.26 -12.82 -6.36
N LEU A 90 13.99 -12.42 -6.48
CA LEU A 90 13.48 -11.73 -7.68
C LEU A 90 13.41 -10.20 -7.52
N ASN A 91 13.56 -9.72 -6.28
CA ASN A 91 13.50 -8.29 -5.96
C ASN A 91 14.84 -7.85 -5.38
N ASP A 92 15.28 -6.65 -5.74
CA ASP A 92 16.41 -6.01 -5.09
C ASP A 92 16.15 -5.87 -3.59
N ALA A 93 17.20 -6.01 -2.79
CA ALA A 93 17.14 -5.94 -1.34
C ALA A 93 17.90 -4.72 -0.82
N ALA A 94 17.26 -3.90 0.00
CA ALA A 94 17.92 -2.86 0.76
C ALA A 94 18.36 -3.42 2.13
N ILE A 95 19.66 -3.32 2.43
CA ILE A 95 20.21 -3.72 3.72
C ILE A 95 19.98 -2.60 4.73
N ILE A 96 19.37 -2.99 5.85
CA ILE A 96 19.02 -2.09 6.96
C ILE A 96 20.04 -2.22 8.09
N SER A 97 20.48 -3.45 8.38
CA SER A 97 21.39 -3.72 9.49
C SER A 97 22.32 -4.89 9.17
N CYS A 98 23.57 -4.80 9.60
CA CYS A 98 24.53 -5.91 9.57
C CYS A 98 25.25 -6.00 10.91
N THR A 99 25.09 -7.13 11.60
CA THR A 99 25.68 -7.36 12.93
C THR A 99 26.38 -8.71 12.98
N ILE A 100 27.52 -8.75 13.68
CA ILE A 100 28.30 -9.96 13.94
C ILE A 100 28.43 -10.09 15.45
N TYR A 101 27.85 -11.13 16.05
CA TYR A 101 27.85 -11.30 17.51
C TYR A 101 28.15 -12.74 17.91
N PRO A 102 28.72 -12.98 19.11
CA PRO A 102 28.94 -14.33 19.61
C PRO A 102 27.63 -15.12 19.70
N LYS A 103 27.65 -16.41 19.32
CA LYS A 103 26.46 -17.27 19.38
C LYS A 103 25.86 -17.39 20.79
N THR A 104 26.68 -17.18 21.83
CA THR A 104 26.27 -17.19 23.23
C THR A 104 25.48 -15.95 23.65
N THR A 105 25.48 -14.90 22.83
CA THR A 105 24.75 -13.65 23.10
C THR A 105 23.44 -13.60 22.31
N PRO A 106 22.38 -13.00 22.88
CA PRO A 106 21.12 -12.83 22.16
C PRO A 106 21.29 -11.92 20.94
N SER A 107 20.43 -12.11 19.94
CA SER A 107 20.39 -11.26 18.75
C SER A 107 20.28 -9.78 19.16
N PRO A 108 21.18 -8.91 18.68
CA PRO A 108 21.11 -7.48 18.93
C PRO A 108 19.93 -6.75 18.26
N GLY A 109 19.20 -7.44 17.38
CA GLY A 109 18.10 -6.87 16.61
C GLY A 109 18.55 -5.91 15.50
N ILE A 110 17.60 -5.10 15.01
CA ILE A 110 17.82 -4.11 13.95
C ILE A 110 18.48 -2.85 14.54
N ARG A 111 19.66 -2.47 14.02
CA ARG A 111 20.47 -1.33 14.52
C ARG A 111 20.53 -0.13 13.56
N TYR A 112 19.98 -0.23 12.34
CA TYR A 112 20.08 0.79 11.29
C TYR A 112 21.51 1.30 11.05
N ASN A 113 22.48 0.39 11.17
CA ASN A 113 23.91 0.71 11.13
C ASN A 113 24.48 0.74 9.69
N VAL A 114 23.75 0.21 8.71
CA VAL A 114 24.12 0.22 7.30
C VAL A 114 23.22 1.23 6.57
N ARG A 115 23.82 2.24 5.92
CA ARG A 115 23.07 3.18 5.09
C ARG A 115 22.74 2.55 3.74
N GLY A 116 21.52 2.02 3.62
CA GLY A 116 20.79 1.86 2.35
C GLY A 116 21.57 1.16 1.23
N VAL A 117 22.37 0.14 1.57
CA VAL A 117 23.08 -0.64 0.54
C VAL A 117 22.04 -1.46 -0.20
N ILE A 118 21.92 -1.24 -1.50
CA ILE A 118 21.04 -2.03 -2.36
C ILE A 118 21.84 -3.19 -2.94
N VAL A 119 21.33 -4.40 -2.72
CA VAL A 119 21.83 -5.65 -3.29
C VAL A 119 20.88 -6.05 -4.40
N GLU A 120 21.36 -5.92 -5.63
CA GLU A 120 20.59 -6.28 -6.83
C GLU A 120 20.18 -7.76 -6.80
N ALA A 121 18.99 -8.06 -7.35
CA ALA A 121 18.52 -9.42 -7.56
C ALA A 121 19.42 -10.15 -8.57
N SER A 122 20.46 -10.80 -8.06
CA SER A 122 21.41 -11.59 -8.82
C SER A 122 22.01 -12.71 -7.95
N SER A 123 21.96 -13.93 -8.47
CA SER A 123 22.60 -15.10 -7.85
C SER A 123 24.11 -15.18 -8.10
N TYR A 124 24.66 -14.36 -8.98
CA TYR A 124 26.06 -14.48 -9.45
C TYR A 124 26.97 -13.34 -8.97
N ARG A 125 26.41 -12.31 -8.32
CA ARG A 125 27.13 -11.10 -7.92
C ARG A 125 27.06 -10.90 -6.42
N PRO A 126 27.99 -11.48 -5.64
CA PRO A 126 28.06 -11.19 -4.23
C PRO A 126 28.42 -9.72 -4.02
N THR A 127 27.66 -9.06 -3.14
CA THR A 127 27.88 -7.69 -2.72
C THR A 127 28.58 -7.68 -1.37
N ALA A 128 29.66 -6.92 -1.24
CA ALA A 128 30.39 -6.77 0.01
C ALA A 128 29.71 -5.71 0.89
N LEU A 129 29.28 -6.12 2.08
CA LEU A 129 28.82 -5.25 3.15
C LEU A 129 30.03 -4.88 4.02
N ILE A 130 30.44 -3.62 3.91
CA ILE A 130 31.58 -3.07 4.66
C ILE A 130 31.04 -2.35 5.89
N GLY A 131 31.71 -2.54 7.03
CA GLY A 131 31.36 -1.84 8.27
C GLY A 131 30.24 -2.52 9.07
N CYS A 132 30.08 -3.84 8.94
CA CYS A 132 29.20 -4.60 9.81
C CYS A 132 29.65 -4.45 11.27
N GLU A 133 28.69 -4.15 12.16
CA GLU A 133 28.98 -3.92 13.57
C GLU A 133 29.31 -5.25 14.26
N ARG A 134 30.53 -5.35 14.79
CA ARG A 134 31.00 -6.55 15.48
C ARG A 134 30.95 -6.36 16.99
N PHE A 135 30.26 -7.28 17.66
CA PHE A 135 30.21 -7.34 19.12
C PHE A 135 31.40 -8.13 19.66
N PRO A 136 32.02 -7.67 20.75
CA PRO A 136 33.12 -8.39 21.38
C PRO A 136 32.62 -9.71 22.01
N GLY A 137 33.45 -10.75 21.92
CA GLY A 137 33.24 -12.03 22.59
C GLY A 137 33.90 -13.19 21.87
N PRO A 138 33.89 -14.40 22.46
CA PRO A 138 34.54 -15.57 21.91
C PRO A 138 33.75 -16.17 20.71
N PRO A 139 34.43 -16.84 19.76
CA PRO A 139 33.75 -17.64 18.75
C PRO A 139 32.98 -18.83 19.39
N PRO A 140 32.00 -19.43 18.69
CA PRO A 140 31.57 -19.14 17.31
C PRO A 140 30.72 -17.87 17.19
N TYR A 141 30.72 -17.25 16.00
CA TYR A 141 29.98 -16.02 15.70
C TYR A 141 28.74 -16.29 14.87
N THR A 142 27.70 -15.51 15.08
CA THR A 142 26.51 -15.41 14.24
C THR A 142 26.53 -14.07 13.51
N VAL A 143 26.31 -14.12 12.21
CA VAL A 143 26.09 -12.94 11.37
C VAL A 143 24.61 -12.81 11.09
N GLU A 144 24.06 -11.65 11.41
CA GLU A 144 22.69 -11.27 11.11
C GLU A 144 22.68 -10.09 10.15
N VAL A 145 22.06 -10.31 9.00
CA VAL A 145 21.82 -9.25 8.02
C VAL A 145 20.32 -9.05 7.91
N TRP A 146 19.87 -7.86 8.31
CA TRP A 146 18.48 -7.44 8.18
C TRP A 146 18.30 -6.66 6.89
N TYR A 147 17.32 -7.08 6.10
CA TYR A 147 17.06 -6.52 4.77
C TYR A 147 15.57 -6.40 4.51
N ILE A 148 15.19 -5.57 3.55
CA ILE A 148 13.83 -5.40 3.05
C ILE A 148 13.88 -5.32 1.53
N SER A 149 12.80 -5.65 0.82
CA SER A 149 12.74 -5.36 -0.62
C SER A 149 12.95 -3.86 -0.87
N ALA A 150 13.81 -3.50 -1.82
CA ALA A 150 14.27 -2.12 -2.03
C ALA A 150 13.12 -1.15 -2.30
N HIS A 151 12.07 -1.57 -3.03
CA HIS A 151 10.89 -0.74 -3.31
C HIS A 151 10.01 -0.47 -2.07
N LEU A 152 10.17 -1.22 -0.99
CA LEU A 152 9.47 -0.99 0.29
C LEU A 152 10.31 -0.20 1.29
N TYR A 153 11.60 0.00 1.00
CA TYR A 153 12.49 0.73 1.88
C TYR A 153 12.13 2.21 1.92
N ASN A 154 11.85 2.71 3.12
CA ASN A 154 11.60 4.13 3.37
C ASN A 154 12.64 4.68 4.36
N PRO A 155 13.63 5.47 3.91
CA PRO A 155 14.67 6.00 4.80
C PRO A 155 14.12 6.97 5.84
N GLN A 156 12.93 7.55 5.65
CA GLN A 156 12.32 8.49 6.58
C GLN A 156 11.43 7.84 7.64
N ASP A 157 11.12 6.54 7.50
CA ASP A 157 10.26 5.81 8.43
C ASP A 157 10.91 4.47 8.84
N PRO A 158 11.80 4.48 9.84
CA PRO A 158 12.44 3.27 10.34
C PRO A 158 11.43 2.26 10.89
N ALA A 159 10.38 2.72 11.58
CA ALA A 159 9.38 1.83 12.16
C ALA A 159 8.74 0.96 11.09
N ARG A 160 8.33 1.57 9.96
CA ARG A 160 7.82 0.83 8.81
C ARG A 160 8.85 -0.15 8.26
N ASN A 161 10.12 0.22 8.11
CA ASN A 161 11.14 -0.71 7.63
C ASN A 161 11.26 -1.96 8.51
N SER A 162 11.27 -1.80 9.83
CA SER A 162 11.38 -2.95 10.74
C SER A 162 10.21 -3.93 10.66
N MET A 163 8.98 -3.44 10.43
CA MET A 163 7.80 -4.29 10.34
C MET A 163 7.85 -5.26 9.15
N TYR A 164 8.54 -4.88 8.07
CA TYR A 164 8.66 -5.66 6.84
C TYR A 164 10.08 -6.22 6.60
N ALA A 165 10.98 -6.07 7.56
CA ALA A 165 12.33 -6.59 7.45
C ALA A 165 12.36 -8.12 7.56
N LEU A 166 13.25 -8.71 6.78
CA LEU A 166 13.63 -10.12 6.81
C LEU A 166 15.05 -10.22 7.38
N VAL A 167 15.40 -11.39 7.89
CA VAL A 167 16.72 -11.66 8.46
C VAL A 167 17.39 -12.83 7.75
N ALA A 168 18.62 -12.61 7.27
CA ALA A 168 19.51 -13.66 6.83
C ALA A 168 20.49 -13.95 7.98
N ARG A 169 20.56 -15.21 8.39
CA ARG A 169 21.43 -15.66 9.49
C ARG A 169 22.47 -16.63 8.97
N TYR A 170 23.71 -16.46 9.40
CA TYR A 170 24.80 -17.38 9.10
C TYR A 170 25.70 -17.57 10.31
N GLU A 171 26.01 -18.82 10.64
CA GLU A 171 26.92 -19.16 11.74
C GLU A 171 28.33 -19.43 11.21
N LYS A 172 29.32 -18.78 11.81
CA LYS A 172 30.74 -18.96 11.53
C LYS A 172 31.41 -19.62 12.74
N GLY A 173 31.83 -20.87 12.54
CA GLY A 173 32.67 -21.64 13.46
C GLY A 173 34.09 -21.13 13.56
#